data_AF-A0A7V4KNA2-F1
#
_entry.id   AF-A0A7V4KNA2-F1
#
_cell.length_a   1.000
_cell.length_b   1.000
_cell.length_c   1.000
_cell.angle_alpha   90.00
_cell.angle_beta   90.00
_cell.angle_gamma   90.00
#
_symmetry.space_group_name_H-M   'P 1'
#
loop_
_entity.id
_entity.type
_entity.pdbx_description
1 polymer ?
#
loop_
_entity_poly.entity_id
_entity_poly.type
_entity_poly.pdbx_seq_one_letter_code
_entity_poly.pdbx_strand_id
1 'polypeptide(L)' 'MFRTLIGFALFAIVAIIALKLVGKLLGLAIGVFVWLAWLAFIGFLFYLVLKLFAPETAAKVREAISGKRAA' A
#
# COMPACT_ATOMS: atom_id res chain seq x y z
N MET A 1 -11.98 42.93 -18.38
CA MET A 1 -12.39 41.97 -17.33
C MET A 1 -12.52 40.54 -17.87
N PHE A 2 -13.16 40.32 -19.01
CA PHE A 2 -13.27 38.97 -19.65
C PHE A 2 -11.91 38.31 -19.94
N ARG A 3 -10.91 39.09 -20.40
CA ARG A 3 -9.52 38.61 -20.61
C ARG A 3 -8.85 38.07 -19.34
N THR A 4 -9.10 38.72 -18.20
CA THR A 4 -8.56 38.30 -16.89
C THR A 4 -9.26 37.05 -16.38
N LEU A 5 -10.58 36.96 -16.60
CA LEU A 5 -11.39 35.79 -16.24
C LEU A 5 -10.95 34.54 -17.02
N ILE A 6 -10.70 34.67 -18.33
CA ILE A 6 -10.21 33.57 -19.17
C ILE A 6 -8.81 33.11 -18.72
N GLY A 7 -7.91 34.05 -18.42
CA GLY A 7 -6.57 33.72 -17.92
C GLY A 7 -6.62 32.94 -16.59
N PHE A 8 -7.49 33.36 -15.68
CA PHE A 8 -7.69 32.67 -14.41
C PHE A 8 -8.33 31.29 -14.59
N ALA A 9 -9.30 31.15 -15.50
CA ALA A 9 -9.94 29.88 -15.82
C ALA A 9 -8.94 28.87 -16.40
N LEU A 10 -8.09 29.29 -17.34
CA LEU A 10 -7.04 28.44 -17.90
C LEU A 10 -6.02 28.03 -16.83
N PHE A 11 -5.59 28.98 -15.98
CA PHE A 11 -4.70 28.67 -14.87
C PHE A 11 -5.31 27.66 -13.89
N ALA A 12 -6.59 27.82 -13.55
CA ALA A 12 -7.30 26.90 -12.67
C ALA A 12 -7.37 25.48 -13.25
N ILE A 13 -7.60 25.34 -14.56
CA ILE A 13 -7.58 24.03 -15.24
C ILE A 13 -6.19 23.38 -15.11
N VAL A 14 -5.13 24.13 -15.37
CA VAL A 14 -3.75 23.64 -15.25
C VAL A 14 -3.42 23.25 -13.80
N ALA A 15 -3.82 24.08 -12.83
CA ALA A 15 -3.62 23.82 -11.41
C ALA A 15 -4.36 22.54 -10.94
N ILE A 16 -5.59 22.30 -11.41
CA ILE A 16 -6.34 21.08 -11.13
C ILE A 16 -5.64 19.85 -11.71
N ILE A 17 -5.10 19.95 -12.93
CA ILE A 17 -4.36 18.85 -13.56
C ILE A 17 -3.10 18.54 -12.76
N ALA A 18 -2.33 19.57 -12.37
CA ALA A 18 -1.13 19.42 -11.55
C ALA A 18 -1.46 18.79 -10.19
N LEU A 19 -2.52 19.25 -9.53
CA LEU A 19 -2.96 18.71 -8.24
C LEU A 19 -3.38 17.24 -8.35
N LYS A 20 -4.10 16.88 -9.43
CA LYS A 20 -4.47 15.48 -9.70
C LYS A 20 -3.24 14.61 -9.94
N LEU A 21 -2.20 15.12 -10.60
CA LEU A 21 -0.97 14.39 -10.84
C LEU A 21 -0.24 14.09 -9.53
N VAL A 22 -0.08 15.11 -8.67
CA VAL A 22 0.53 14.95 -7.34
C VAL A 22 -0.30 13.99 -6.47
N GLY A 23 -1.62 14.16 -6.45
CA GLY A 23 -2.53 13.28 -5.71
C GLY A 23 -2.45 11.82 -6.17
N LYS A 24 -2.32 11.57 -7.48
CA LYS A 24 -2.11 10.20 -8.01
C LYS A 24 -0.75 9.63 -7.60
N LEU A 25 0.30 10.44 -7.58
CA LEU A 25 1.64 9.99 -7.17
C LEU A 25 1.67 9.58 -5.68
N LEU A 26 1.06 10.39 -4.82
CA LEU A 26 0.87 10.06 -3.41
C LEU A 26 -0.05 8.86 -3.22
N GLY A 27 -1.14 8.79 -3.99
CA GLY A 27 -2.06 7.66 -4.01
C GLY A 27 -1.40 6.35 -4.45
N LEU A 28 -0.41 6.41 -5.34
CA LEU A 28 0.38 5.23 -5.73
C LEU A 28 1.24 4.73 -4.56
N ALA A 29 1.95 5.62 -3.86
CA ALA A 29 2.76 5.24 -2.71
C ALA A 29 1.91 4.60 -1.60
N ILE A 30 0.78 5.24 -1.26
CA ILE A 30 -0.17 4.73 -0.26
C ILE A 30 -0.81 3.42 -0.75
N GLY A 31 -1.21 3.35 -2.01
CA GLY A 31 -1.82 2.16 -2.60
C GLY A 31 -0.89 0.96 -2.57
N VAL A 32 0.40 1.15 -2.91
CA VAL A 32 1.42 0.10 -2.80
C VAL A 32 1.61 -0.33 -1.35
N PHE A 33 1.70 0.62 -0.42
CA PHE A 33 1.84 0.31 1.00
C PHE A 33 0.65 -0.51 1.53
N VAL A 34 -0.58 -0.09 1.23
CA VAL A 34 -1.81 -0.82 1.61
C VAL A 34 -1.85 -2.20 0.98
N TRP A 35 -1.45 -2.32 -0.30
CA TRP A 35 -1.41 -3.60 -0.99
C TRP A 35 -0.41 -4.58 -0.36
N LEU A 36 0.80 -4.11 -0.02
CA LEU A 36 1.79 -4.90 0.71
C LEU A 36 1.28 -5.29 2.10
N ALA A 37 0.66 -4.35 2.83
CA ALA A 37 0.07 -4.61 4.13
C ALA A 37 -1.05 -5.66 4.03
N TRP A 38 -1.85 -5.64 2.97
CA TRP A 38 -2.89 -6.63 2.71
C TRP A 38 -2.31 -8.03 2.47
N LEU A 39 -1.26 -8.14 1.67
CA LEU A 39 -0.55 -9.41 1.47
C LEU A 39 0.04 -9.95 2.78
N ALA A 40 0.66 -9.08 3.58
CA ALA A 40 1.18 -9.44 4.89
C ALA A 40 0.06 -9.89 5.84
N PHE A 41 -1.09 -9.21 5.81
CA PHE A 41 -2.27 -9.56 6.58
C PHE A 41 -2.82 -10.94 6.20
N ILE A 42 -2.90 -11.26 4.90
CA ILE A 42 -3.29 -12.59 4.43
C ILE A 42 -2.30 -13.65 4.92
N GLY A 43 -0.98 -13.41 4.80
CA GLY A 43 0.04 -14.33 5.31
C GLY A 43 -0.08 -14.57 6.82
N PHE A 44 -0.40 -13.51 7.58
CA PHE A 44 -0.69 -13.61 9.01
C PHE A 44 -1.97 -14.40 9.29
N LEU A 45 -3.03 -14.21 8.51
CA LEU A 45 -4.27 -14.95 8.63
C LEU A 45 -4.04 -16.45 8.42
N PHE A 46 -3.30 -16.83 7.37
CA PHE A 46 -2.89 -18.21 7.12
C PHE A 46 -2.04 -18.77 8.27
N TYR A 47 -1.10 -17.99 8.80
CA TYR A 47 -0.31 -18.41 9.96
C TYR A 47 -1.18 -18.62 11.20
N LEU A 48 -2.19 -17.77 11.44
CA LEU A 48 -3.14 -17.93 12.54
C LEU A 48 -3.98 -19.20 12.39
N VAL A 49 -4.50 -19.46 11.19
CA VAL A 49 -5.24 -20.71 10.90
C VAL A 49 -4.33 -21.90 11.14
N LEU A 50 -3.10 -21.88 10.60
CA LEU A 50 -2.12 -22.95 10.79
C LEU A 50 -1.79 -23.14 12.28
N LYS A 51 -1.65 -22.06 13.04
CA LYS A 51 -1.37 -22.10 14.48
C LYS A 51 -2.54 -22.67 15.29
N LEU A 52 -3.77 -22.43 14.86
CA LEU A 52 -4.97 -22.94 15.53
C LEU A 52 -5.18 -24.44 15.29
N PHE A 53 -4.99 -24.90 14.05
CA PHE A 53 -5.25 -26.30 13.68
C PHE A 53 -4.01 -27.21 13.78
N ALA A 54 -2.81 -26.67 13.59
CA ALA A 54 -1.55 -27.41 13.51
C ALA A 54 -0.39 -26.61 14.13
N PRO A 55 -0.34 -26.48 15.48
CA PRO A 55 0.65 -25.65 16.17
C PRO A 55 2.10 -26.09 15.90
N GLU A 56 2.33 -27.39 15.72
CA GLU A 56 3.63 -27.98 15.31
C GLU A 56 4.11 -27.44 13.95
N THR A 57 3.21 -27.36 12.97
CA THR A 57 3.53 -26.88 11.61
C THR A 57 3.75 -25.36 11.63
N ALA A 58 2.99 -24.62 12.44
CA ALA A 58 3.21 -23.19 12.63
C ALA A 58 4.56 -22.88 13.28
N ALA A 59 5.04 -23.71 14.21
CA ALA A 59 6.38 -23.56 14.78
C ALA A 59 7.48 -23.71 13.72
N LYS A 60 7.35 -24.69 12.81
CA LYS A 60 8.31 -24.91 11.70
C LYS A 60 8.29 -23.77 10.68
N VAL A 61 7.11 -23.27 10.32
CA VAL A 61 6.96 -22.10 9.44
C VAL A 61 7.59 -20.86 10.08
N ARG A 62 7.37 -20.65 11.39
CA ARG A 62 8.00 -19.55 12.12
C ARG A 62 9.52 -19.69 12.15
N GLU A 63 10.06 -20.88 12.37
CA GLU A 63 11.51 -21.15 12.34
C GLU A 63 12.12 -20.89 10.95
N ALA A 64 11.43 -21.31 9.89
CA ALA A 64 11.87 -21.09 8.51
C ALA A 64 11.87 -19.59 8.16
N ILE A 65 10.85 -18.84 8.59
CA ILE A 65 10.77 -17.40 8.38
C ILE A 65 11.75 -16.62 9.26
N SER A 66 11.95 -17.04 10.52
CA SER A 66 12.83 -16.34 11.46
C SER A 66 14.31 -16.60 11.23
N GLY A 67 14.67 -17.48 10.28
CA GLY A 67 16.06 -17.79 9.93
C GLY A 67 16.89 -18.40 11.06
N LYS A 68 16.26 -18.90 12.14
CA LYS A 68 16.96 -19.30 13.38
C LYS A 68 17.80 -20.57 13.24
N ARG A 69 17.72 -21.25 12.08
CA ARG A 69 18.56 -22.40 11.70
C ARG A 69 19.83 -22.04 10.93
N ALA A 70 20.04 -20.78 10.59
CA ALA A 70 21.20 -20.34 9.79
C ALA A 70 22.37 -19.80 10.65
N ALA A 71 22.41 -20.10 11.95
CA ALA A 71 23.50 -19.78 12.86
C ALA A 71 23.92 -21.02 13.65
#